data_AF-A0A7W0ZYF9-F1
#
_entry.id   AF-A0A7W0ZYF9-F1
#
_cell.length_a   1.000
_cell.length_b   1.000
_cell.length_c   1.000
_cell.angle_alpha   90.00
_cell.angle_beta   90.00
_cell.angle_gamma   90.00
#
_symmetry.space_group_name_H-M   'P 1'
#
loop_
_entity.id
_entity.type
_entity.pdbx_description
1 polymer ?
#
loop_
_entity_poly.entity_id
_entity_poly.type
_entity_poly.pdbx_seq_one_letter_code
_entity_poly.pdbx_strand_id
1 'polypeptide(L)'
;MRALVVLLLAVARPAAGFEIESPVTTGCHEAITVAGARAAGFPDPAAAPRPTEDQRRAMDDLTFTLRDRDVWTMALLTGVRSNDLRDNEPIDLSRLVHIHNDPEDQPAHCMRKQEHDGPTGDAAALQACRDFILNQLADGGLLEEALDLDAVRPVSMYLAFRGRVDVKLPRFAYHLGKAIHALEDSYTHAFRDPPTDRVVHVANWIDSFAASYVVARDGYHHIGALDDCTRDDPRARDRVARATLSVTRLIAAIVDPAPGRRARIEAMLDVAFAQKLGCDSTNRYCGAQELNEETSKGCSASGGGTSIGLALLVLVLLCKKGGRPDLLRFVRTRGGRPLLLIAVLAPATAGADGNRWHFDARIGGALEHAAQATTVGVGADRGRFTAAALVEWNPWFSLDTSRAKLGAFNAYLTLSRRWYEGASFSLYSRAEAGTSTILFELVGVDKGSTGLYLGGSLLGVRVPVTPCVALTFDPSHFVMPIPQLAGFPFYYRQYRISVGIEVAL
;
A
#
# COMPACT_ATOMS: atom_id res chain seq x y z
N MET A 1 -14.73 13.37 35.94
CA MET A 1 -13.49 13.11 35.18
C MET A 1 -13.53 11.65 34.73
N ARG A 2 -13.59 11.37 33.43
CA ARG A 2 -13.44 10.02 32.89
C ARG A 2 -12.33 10.08 31.83
N ALA A 3 -11.24 9.38 32.13
CA ALA A 3 -10.07 9.28 31.28
C ALA A 3 -10.43 8.51 30.02
N LEU A 4 -10.21 9.12 28.85
CA LEU A 4 -10.21 8.44 27.58
C LEU A 4 -8.78 7.96 27.36
N VAL A 5 -8.55 6.66 27.48
CA VAL A 5 -7.26 6.03 27.15
C VAL A 5 -7.18 5.99 25.64
N VAL A 6 -6.32 6.84 25.08
CA VAL A 6 -5.89 6.73 23.68
C VAL A 6 -4.77 5.69 23.67
N LEU A 7 -5.07 4.50 23.14
CA LEU A 7 -4.08 3.47 22.91
C LEU A 7 -3.27 3.89 21.67
N LEU A 8 -2.12 4.52 21.90
CA LEU A 8 -1.09 4.69 20.88
C LEU A 8 -0.46 3.31 20.65
N LEU A 9 -0.84 2.63 19.58
CA LEU A 9 -0.14 1.44 19.12
C LEU A 9 1.23 1.88 18.60
N ALA A 10 2.27 1.60 19.37
CA ALA A 10 3.65 1.65 18.89
C ALA A 10 3.84 0.48 17.93
N VAL A 11 4.03 0.77 16.65
CA VAL A 11 4.22 -0.25 15.62
C VAL A 11 5.69 -0.26 15.24
N ALA A 12 6.35 -1.41 15.43
CA ALA A 12 7.70 -1.61 14.93
C ALA A 12 7.66 -1.60 13.40
N ARG A 13 8.49 -0.77 12.76
CA ARG A 13 8.79 -0.93 11.33
C ARG A 13 9.78 -2.09 11.19
N PRO A 14 9.59 -3.02 10.25
CA PRO A 14 10.62 -4.02 9.98
C PRO A 14 11.85 -3.31 9.35
N ALA A 15 13.04 -3.91 9.42
CA ALA A 15 14.16 -3.44 8.61
C ALA A 15 13.75 -3.55 7.15
N ALA A 16 13.65 -2.40 6.51
CA ALA A 16 13.86 -2.30 5.08
C ALA A 16 15.30 -1.82 4.92
N GLY A 17 15.92 -2.04 3.75
CA GLY A 17 17.05 -1.20 3.38
C GLY A 17 16.56 0.18 3.00
N PHE A 18 17.12 0.79 1.95
CA PHE A 18 16.60 2.07 1.46
C PHE A 18 15.07 2.06 1.37
N GLU A 19 14.35 3.01 1.98
CA GLU A 19 12.88 2.85 2.07
C GLU A 19 12.21 2.86 0.68
N ILE A 20 11.35 1.88 0.35
CA ILE A 20 10.46 1.94 -0.83
C ILE A 20 9.39 3.03 -0.70
N GLU A 21 8.75 3.44 -1.80
CA GLU A 21 7.67 4.46 -1.76
C GLU A 21 6.42 3.90 -1.07
N SER A 22 5.86 4.69 -0.14
CA SER A 22 4.61 4.39 0.59
C SER A 22 3.92 5.71 1.00
N PRO A 23 2.75 5.71 1.66
CA PRO A 23 2.14 6.93 2.20
C PRO A 23 3.05 7.76 3.12
N VAL A 24 4.06 7.13 3.70
CA VAL A 24 4.89 7.71 4.77
C VAL A 24 6.39 7.70 4.46
N THR A 25 6.80 7.24 3.28
CA THR A 25 8.20 7.10 2.86
C THR A 25 8.36 7.54 1.40
N THR A 26 9.53 8.04 1.01
CA THR A 26 9.73 8.75 -0.27
C THR A 26 10.21 7.88 -1.44
N GLY A 27 10.51 6.59 -1.23
CA GLY A 27 10.98 5.70 -2.30
C GLY A 27 12.44 5.90 -2.71
N CYS A 28 13.34 5.66 -1.76
CA CYS A 28 14.79 5.69 -1.94
C CYS A 28 15.26 4.69 -3.00
N HIS A 29 14.82 3.43 -2.92
CA HIS A 29 15.14 2.41 -3.91
C HIS A 29 14.73 2.85 -5.32
N GLU A 30 13.49 3.29 -5.50
CA GLU A 30 12.98 3.75 -6.79
C GLU A 30 13.75 4.97 -7.31
N ALA A 31 14.09 5.91 -6.43
CA ALA A 31 14.83 7.11 -6.80
C ALA A 31 16.28 6.81 -7.24
N ILE A 32 16.99 5.96 -6.49
CA ILE A 32 18.37 5.55 -6.81
C ILE A 32 18.37 4.75 -8.12
N THR A 33 17.44 3.81 -8.27
CA THR A 33 17.29 3.02 -9.49
C THR A 33 17.06 3.91 -10.71
N VAL A 34 16.10 4.85 -10.66
CA VAL A 34 15.81 5.75 -11.78
C VAL A 34 17.00 6.66 -12.09
N ALA A 35 17.68 7.20 -11.08
CA ALA A 35 18.85 8.04 -11.27
C ALA A 35 20.00 7.26 -11.92
N GLY A 36 20.27 6.05 -11.42
CA GLY A 36 21.31 5.17 -11.91
C GLY A 36 21.07 4.72 -13.35
N ALA A 37 19.84 4.32 -13.65
CA ALA A 37 19.39 3.90 -14.98
C ALA A 37 19.51 5.05 -16.00
N ARG A 38 19.02 6.25 -15.65
CA ARG A 38 19.16 7.44 -16.49
C ARG A 38 20.62 7.80 -16.78
N ALA A 39 21.49 7.75 -15.77
CA ALA A 39 22.91 8.04 -15.93
C ALA A 39 23.62 7.00 -16.82
N ALA A 40 23.15 5.75 -16.82
CA ALA A 40 23.65 4.70 -17.70
C ALA A 40 23.02 4.71 -19.11
N GLY A 41 22.05 5.59 -19.37
CA GLY A 41 21.31 5.64 -20.63
C GLY A 41 20.34 4.48 -20.83
N PHE A 42 19.81 3.92 -19.74
CA PHE A 42 18.93 2.75 -19.76
C PHE A 42 17.61 2.98 -19.02
N PRO A 43 16.54 2.31 -19.47
CA PRO A 43 16.37 1.93 -20.87
C PRO A 43 16.24 3.19 -21.73
N ASP A 44 16.39 3.09 -23.05
CA ASP A 44 15.83 4.12 -23.94
C ASP A 44 14.30 3.97 -23.90
N PRO A 45 13.54 4.91 -23.28
CA PRO A 45 12.09 4.77 -23.18
C PRO A 45 11.43 4.80 -24.56
N ALA A 46 12.09 5.36 -25.58
CA ALA A 46 11.60 5.35 -26.95
C ALA A 46 11.71 3.96 -27.61
N ALA A 47 12.59 3.09 -27.11
CA ALA A 47 12.75 1.71 -27.57
C ALA A 47 11.83 0.72 -26.83
N ALA A 48 11.23 1.12 -25.70
CA ALA A 48 10.31 0.26 -24.96
C ALA A 48 9.07 -0.09 -25.80
N PRO A 49 8.60 -1.35 -25.78
CA PRO A 49 7.40 -1.71 -26.50
C PRO A 49 6.17 -1.00 -25.90
N ARG A 50 5.16 -0.76 -26.75
CA ARG A 50 3.92 -0.14 -26.29
C ARG A 50 3.28 -1.03 -25.21
N PRO A 51 2.86 -0.45 -24.06
CA PRO A 51 2.19 -1.24 -23.05
C PRO A 51 0.88 -1.84 -23.59
N THR A 52 0.66 -3.11 -23.29
CA THR A 52 -0.62 -3.79 -23.47
C THR A 52 -1.71 -3.12 -22.61
N GLU A 53 -2.97 -3.44 -22.87
CA GLU A 53 -4.11 -2.92 -22.09
C GLU A 53 -3.93 -3.17 -20.59
N ASP A 54 -3.66 -4.41 -20.18
CA ASP A 54 -3.48 -4.78 -18.77
C ASP A 54 -2.28 -4.06 -18.14
N GLN A 55 -1.17 -3.90 -18.88
CA GLN A 55 -0.02 -3.14 -18.39
C GLN A 55 -0.36 -1.66 -18.20
N ARG A 56 -1.10 -1.02 -19.12
CA ARG A 56 -1.54 0.38 -18.93
C ARG A 56 -2.43 0.53 -17.70
N ARG A 57 -3.39 -0.38 -17.54
CA ARG A 57 -4.29 -0.39 -16.38
C ARG A 57 -3.53 -0.64 -15.07
N ALA A 58 -2.53 -1.51 -15.09
CA ALA A 58 -1.62 -1.72 -13.96
C ALA A 58 -0.86 -0.44 -13.62
N MET A 59 -0.27 0.26 -14.61
CA MET A 59 0.41 1.55 -14.41
C MET A 59 -0.47 2.60 -13.72
N ASP A 60 -1.78 2.63 -14.03
CA ASP A 60 -2.74 3.56 -13.43
C ASP A 60 -3.19 3.19 -12.00
N ASP A 61 -2.75 2.02 -11.52
CA ASP A 61 -3.10 1.43 -10.22
C ASP A 61 -1.88 1.04 -9.36
N LEU A 62 -0.66 1.34 -9.81
CA LEU A 62 0.57 1.08 -9.04
C LEU A 62 0.55 1.80 -7.68
N THR A 63 1.16 1.20 -6.67
CA THR A 63 1.32 1.80 -5.33
C THR A 63 2.53 2.74 -5.21
N PHE A 64 3.18 3.04 -6.33
CA PHE A 64 4.34 3.92 -6.43
C PHE A 64 4.24 4.82 -7.66
N THR A 65 5.03 5.88 -7.66
CA THR A 65 5.05 6.87 -8.72
C THR A 65 5.93 6.37 -9.88
N LEU A 66 5.30 6.15 -11.03
CA LEU A 66 6.00 5.84 -12.27
C LEU A 66 6.18 7.11 -13.12
N ARG A 67 7.37 7.72 -13.09
CA ARG A 67 7.65 8.96 -13.84
C ARG A 67 7.63 8.73 -15.36
N ASP A 68 8.36 7.71 -15.80
CA ASP A 68 8.43 7.30 -17.20
C ASP A 68 7.45 6.14 -17.41
N ARG A 69 6.34 6.41 -18.11
CA ARG A 69 5.20 5.48 -18.25
C ARG A 69 5.40 4.44 -19.35
N ASP A 70 6.50 3.71 -19.29
CA ASP A 70 6.82 2.59 -20.18
C ASP A 70 6.92 1.25 -19.43
N VAL A 71 6.83 0.14 -20.17
CA VAL A 71 6.78 -1.20 -19.56
C VAL A 71 8.11 -1.67 -18.98
N TRP A 72 9.24 -1.17 -19.49
CA TRP A 72 10.54 -1.52 -18.95
C TRP A 72 10.75 -0.84 -17.60
N THR A 73 10.44 0.45 -17.48
CA THR A 73 10.50 1.17 -16.21
C THR A 73 9.51 0.60 -15.19
N MET A 74 8.28 0.26 -15.60
CA MET A 74 7.32 -0.41 -14.71
C MET A 74 7.87 -1.75 -14.20
N ALA A 75 8.44 -2.56 -15.10
CA ALA A 75 8.99 -3.86 -14.72
C ALA A 75 10.20 -3.73 -13.81
N LEU A 76 11.10 -2.79 -14.11
CA LEU A 76 12.27 -2.47 -13.31
C LEU A 76 11.89 -2.10 -11.88
N LEU A 77 11.01 -1.12 -11.70
CA LEU A 77 10.59 -0.67 -10.36
C LEU A 77 9.73 -1.70 -9.62
N THR A 78 8.95 -2.51 -10.35
CA THR A 78 8.28 -3.68 -9.75
C THR A 78 9.31 -4.68 -9.23
N GLY A 79 10.37 -4.93 -10.00
CA GLY A 79 11.48 -5.79 -9.61
C GLY A 79 12.19 -5.30 -8.36
N VAL A 80 12.52 -4.00 -8.33
CA VAL A 80 13.13 -3.35 -7.17
C VAL A 80 12.30 -3.61 -5.91
N ARG A 81 11.01 -3.24 -5.92
CA ARG A 81 10.12 -3.43 -4.75
C ARG A 81 9.85 -4.90 -4.38
N SER A 82 10.13 -5.84 -5.29
CA SER A 82 9.75 -7.24 -5.11
C SER A 82 10.52 -7.93 -3.99
N ASN A 83 11.72 -7.47 -3.62
CA ASN A 83 12.47 -8.05 -2.52
C ASN A 83 11.79 -7.70 -1.18
N ASP A 84 11.40 -6.44 -0.98
CA ASP A 84 10.70 -6.00 0.25
C ASP A 84 9.25 -6.49 0.34
N LEU A 85 8.51 -6.46 -0.77
CA LEU A 85 7.06 -6.67 -0.75
C LEU A 85 6.64 -8.07 -1.18
N ARG A 86 7.46 -8.74 -2.00
CA ARG A 86 7.04 -9.84 -2.87
C ARG A 86 5.80 -9.40 -3.67
N ASP A 87 4.62 -9.91 -3.34
CA ASP A 87 3.33 -9.57 -3.93
C ASP A 87 2.29 -9.08 -2.91
N ASN A 88 2.77 -8.51 -1.81
CA ASN A 88 1.94 -8.01 -0.70
C ASN A 88 1.68 -6.50 -0.80
N GLU A 89 0.65 -6.08 -0.08
CA GLU A 89 0.31 -4.67 0.09
C GLU A 89 1.41 -3.96 0.89
N PRO A 90 1.84 -2.75 0.50
CA PRO A 90 2.92 -2.02 1.19
C PRO A 90 2.67 -1.73 2.67
N ILE A 91 1.40 -1.76 3.12
CA ILE A 91 1.02 -1.50 4.51
C ILE A 91 0.57 -2.76 5.27
N ASP A 92 0.65 -3.97 4.67
CA ASP A 92 0.35 -5.22 5.38
C ASP A 92 1.52 -5.64 6.27
N LEU A 93 1.70 -4.91 7.36
CA LEU A 93 2.79 -5.10 8.30
C LEU A 93 2.85 -6.53 8.84
N SER A 94 1.71 -7.21 8.97
CA SER A 94 1.67 -8.58 9.46
C SER A 94 2.42 -9.54 8.53
N ARG A 95 2.25 -9.36 7.21
CA ARG A 95 2.95 -10.15 6.19
C ARG A 95 4.38 -9.67 5.97
N LEU A 96 4.60 -8.35 5.95
CA LEU A 96 5.95 -7.79 5.74
C LEU A 96 6.91 -8.21 6.84
N VAL A 97 6.44 -8.32 8.09
CA VAL A 97 7.25 -8.88 9.19
C VAL A 97 7.69 -10.31 8.91
N HIS A 98 6.88 -11.14 8.24
CA HIS A 98 7.26 -12.50 7.90
C HIS A 98 8.29 -12.55 6.76
N ILE A 99 8.22 -11.61 5.82
CA ILE A 99 9.18 -11.49 4.71
C ILE A 99 10.54 -11.06 5.26
N HIS A 100 10.59 -9.95 5.99
CA HIS A 100 11.86 -9.39 6.47
C HIS A 100 12.50 -10.23 7.59
N ASN A 101 11.73 -11.09 8.27
CA ASN A 101 12.27 -12.03 9.26
C ASN A 101 12.55 -13.43 8.69
N ASP A 102 12.48 -13.61 7.37
CA ASP A 102 12.83 -14.87 6.71
C ASP A 102 14.36 -14.97 6.59
N PRO A 103 15.01 -15.95 7.26
CA PRO A 103 16.46 -16.13 7.15
C PRO A 103 16.93 -16.43 5.72
N GLU A 104 16.06 -17.01 4.88
CA GLU A 104 16.38 -17.32 3.50
C GLU A 104 16.39 -16.08 2.58
N ASP A 105 15.78 -14.98 3.01
CA ASP A 105 15.70 -13.74 2.23
C ASP A 105 16.85 -12.76 2.51
N GLN A 106 17.70 -13.03 3.51
CA GLN A 106 18.84 -12.16 3.84
C GLN A 106 19.79 -11.87 2.66
N PRO A 107 20.06 -12.81 1.71
CA PRO A 107 20.85 -12.51 0.53
C PRO A 107 20.23 -11.45 -0.39
N ALA A 108 18.90 -11.34 -0.45
CA ALA A 108 18.20 -10.33 -1.25
C ALA A 108 18.38 -8.90 -0.69
N HIS A 109 18.74 -8.81 0.59
CA HIS A 109 19.04 -7.58 1.32
C HIS A 109 20.52 -7.45 1.69
N CYS A 110 21.39 -8.35 1.22
CA CYS A 110 22.82 -8.34 1.52
C CYS A 110 23.15 -8.29 3.02
N MET A 111 22.36 -8.98 3.83
CA MET A 111 22.54 -9.10 5.28
C MET A 111 23.15 -10.44 5.68
N ARG A 112 23.65 -10.52 6.92
CA ARG A 112 24.09 -11.78 7.53
C ARG A 112 22.87 -12.68 7.78
N LYS A 113 23.02 -13.97 7.43
CA LYS A 113 22.14 -15.05 7.89
C LYS A 113 22.52 -15.50 9.29
N GLN A 114 21.67 -16.29 9.91
CA GLN A 114 21.90 -16.85 11.25
C GLN A 114 23.17 -17.71 11.33
N GLU A 115 23.54 -18.39 10.25
CA GLU A 115 24.75 -19.20 10.17
C GLU A 115 26.02 -18.40 9.81
N HIS A 116 25.90 -17.11 9.47
CA HIS A 116 27.03 -16.26 9.11
C HIS A 116 27.71 -15.73 10.37
N ASP A 117 28.37 -16.63 11.10
CA ASP A 117 29.01 -16.34 12.38
C ASP A 117 30.48 -15.92 12.27
N GLY A 118 30.90 -15.16 13.27
CA GLY A 118 32.29 -14.84 13.57
C GLY A 118 32.99 -14.02 12.47
N PRO A 119 34.33 -14.13 12.38
CA PRO A 119 35.16 -13.35 11.45
C PRO A 119 34.89 -13.64 9.97
N THR A 120 34.30 -14.80 9.63
CA THR A 120 34.02 -15.20 8.24
C THR A 120 32.62 -14.81 7.77
N GLY A 121 31.71 -14.44 8.68
CA GLY A 121 30.32 -14.20 8.34
C GLY A 121 30.10 -13.03 7.39
N ASP A 122 30.92 -11.98 7.45
CA ASP A 122 30.86 -10.86 6.49
C ASP A 122 31.19 -11.33 5.07
N ALA A 123 32.23 -12.15 4.90
CA ALA A 123 32.60 -12.69 3.60
C ALA A 123 31.51 -13.63 3.05
N ALA A 124 30.91 -14.46 3.92
CA ALA A 124 29.80 -15.33 3.55
C ALA A 124 28.55 -14.53 3.12
N ALA A 125 28.20 -13.46 3.85
CA ALA A 125 27.07 -12.59 3.51
C ALA A 125 27.28 -11.86 2.17
N LEU A 126 28.47 -11.29 1.95
CA LEU A 126 28.82 -10.64 0.68
C LEU A 126 28.79 -11.61 -0.49
N GLN A 127 29.29 -12.83 -0.31
CA GLN A 127 29.23 -13.86 -1.34
C GLN A 127 27.78 -14.26 -1.64
N ALA A 128 26.94 -14.47 -0.62
CA ALA A 128 25.53 -14.81 -0.81
C ALA A 128 24.75 -13.71 -1.54
N CYS A 129 24.99 -12.44 -1.19
CA CYS A 129 24.46 -11.26 -1.87
C CYS A 129 24.89 -11.21 -3.34
N ARG A 130 26.20 -11.42 -3.61
CA ARG A 130 26.75 -11.47 -4.97
C ARG A 130 26.10 -12.58 -5.80
N ASP A 131 25.95 -13.77 -5.22
CA ASP A 131 25.32 -14.91 -5.89
C ASP A 131 23.83 -14.65 -6.16
N PHE A 132 23.10 -14.02 -5.22
CA PHE A 132 21.73 -13.59 -5.45
C PHE A 132 21.63 -12.64 -6.64
N ILE A 133 22.47 -11.60 -6.70
CA ILE A 133 22.51 -10.63 -7.80
C ILE A 133 22.77 -11.36 -9.13
N LEU A 134 23.81 -12.20 -9.20
CA LEU A 134 24.14 -12.93 -10.42
C LEU A 134 23.03 -13.89 -10.84
N ASN A 135 22.36 -14.55 -9.91
CA ASN A 135 21.22 -15.43 -10.19
C ASN A 135 20.03 -14.63 -10.75
N GLN A 136 19.70 -13.46 -10.18
CA GLN A 136 18.66 -12.60 -10.75
C GLN A 136 19.05 -12.15 -12.17
N LEU A 137 20.29 -11.71 -12.39
CA LEU A 137 20.76 -11.34 -13.71
C LEU A 137 20.69 -12.51 -14.71
N ALA A 138 21.03 -13.74 -14.28
CA ALA A 138 20.89 -14.94 -15.09
C ALA A 138 19.42 -15.24 -15.44
N ASP A 139 18.52 -15.20 -14.47
CA ASP A 139 17.07 -15.40 -14.67
C ASP A 139 16.47 -14.38 -15.65
N GLY A 140 17.03 -13.16 -15.64
CA GLY A 140 16.71 -12.08 -16.57
C GLY A 140 17.27 -12.25 -17.99
N GLY A 141 18.17 -13.22 -18.23
CA GLY A 141 18.94 -13.34 -19.47
C GLY A 141 20.02 -12.26 -19.63
N LEU A 142 20.37 -11.54 -18.56
CA LEU A 142 21.28 -10.38 -18.57
C LEU A 142 22.76 -10.79 -18.56
N LEU A 143 23.07 -12.07 -18.34
CA LEU A 143 24.43 -12.61 -18.42
C LEU A 143 24.75 -13.25 -19.78
N GLU A 144 23.75 -13.44 -20.64
CA GLU A 144 23.92 -13.93 -22.01
C GLU A 144 24.56 -12.83 -22.87
N GLU A 145 25.11 -13.14 -24.04
CA GLU A 145 25.68 -12.11 -24.94
C GLU A 145 24.57 -11.35 -25.68
N ALA A 146 23.51 -12.05 -26.12
CA ALA A 146 22.33 -11.44 -26.72
C ALA A 146 21.21 -11.26 -25.69
N LEU A 147 20.68 -10.04 -25.57
CA LEU A 147 19.52 -9.77 -24.71
C LEU A 147 18.22 -10.04 -25.46
N ASP A 148 17.37 -10.90 -24.90
CA ASP A 148 15.99 -11.06 -25.36
C ASP A 148 15.11 -9.99 -24.70
N LEU A 149 14.90 -8.88 -25.40
CA LEU A 149 14.09 -7.75 -24.95
C LEU A 149 12.58 -8.01 -25.05
N ASP A 150 12.17 -9.04 -25.80
CA ASP A 150 10.78 -9.43 -26.01
C ASP A 150 10.31 -10.49 -24.99
N ALA A 151 11.26 -11.15 -24.30
CA ALA A 151 10.96 -12.09 -23.24
C ALA A 151 10.12 -11.43 -22.12
N VAL A 152 8.94 -11.99 -21.89
CA VAL A 152 8.04 -11.59 -20.79
C VAL A 152 7.80 -12.75 -19.82
N ARG A 153 7.49 -12.43 -18.57
CA ARG A 153 7.06 -13.38 -17.56
C ARG A 153 5.84 -12.87 -16.78
N PRO A 154 4.98 -13.75 -16.25
CA PRO A 154 4.00 -13.33 -15.26
C PRO A 154 4.73 -12.87 -13.98
N VAL A 155 4.32 -11.72 -13.46
CA VAL A 155 4.79 -11.14 -12.20
C VAL A 155 3.56 -10.82 -11.35
N SER A 156 3.49 -11.44 -10.18
CA SER A 156 2.49 -11.12 -9.16
C SER A 156 2.85 -9.78 -8.53
N MET A 157 1.91 -8.83 -8.56
CA MET A 157 2.07 -7.51 -7.96
C MET A 157 0.80 -7.09 -7.24
N TYR A 158 0.94 -6.24 -6.23
CA TYR A 158 -0.20 -5.60 -5.56
C TYR A 158 -0.49 -4.25 -6.20
N LEU A 159 -1.74 -4.05 -6.60
CA LEU A 159 -2.26 -2.80 -7.14
C LEU A 159 -3.26 -2.18 -6.16
N ALA A 160 -3.28 -0.85 -6.09
CA ALA A 160 -3.95 -0.09 -5.04
C ALA A 160 -5.47 -0.34 -4.95
N PHE A 161 -6.14 -0.59 -6.08
CA PHE A 161 -7.57 -0.87 -6.14
C PHE A 161 -7.87 -2.31 -6.56
N ARG A 162 -7.04 -2.90 -7.44
CA ARG A 162 -7.25 -4.26 -7.94
C ARG A 162 -6.79 -5.35 -6.96
N GLY A 163 -5.92 -5.01 -6.00
CA GLY A 163 -5.24 -5.95 -5.13
C GLY A 163 -4.19 -6.76 -5.90
N ARG A 164 -3.96 -8.00 -5.47
CA ARG A 164 -2.98 -8.90 -6.11
C ARG A 164 -3.44 -9.33 -7.51
N VAL A 165 -2.55 -9.22 -8.49
CA VAL A 165 -2.76 -9.66 -9.87
C VAL A 165 -1.45 -10.06 -10.53
N ASP A 166 -1.50 -11.02 -11.45
CA ASP A 166 -0.37 -11.36 -12.32
C ASP A 166 -0.41 -10.50 -13.59
N VAL A 167 0.65 -9.71 -13.80
CA VAL A 167 0.85 -8.92 -15.03
C VAL A 167 2.04 -9.48 -15.78
N LYS A 168 1.92 -9.65 -17.10
CA LYS A 168 3.07 -10.04 -17.93
C LYS A 168 4.03 -8.86 -18.05
N LEU A 169 5.25 -9.00 -17.56
CA LEU A 169 6.26 -7.94 -17.58
C LEU A 169 7.53 -8.38 -18.32
N PRO A 170 8.25 -7.45 -18.95
CA PRO A 170 9.60 -7.67 -19.48
C PRO A 170 10.51 -8.36 -18.45
N ARG A 171 10.95 -9.58 -18.78
CA ARG A 171 11.68 -10.47 -17.87
C ARG A 171 12.99 -9.86 -17.43
N PHE A 172 13.77 -9.33 -18.38
CA PHE A 172 15.08 -8.75 -18.10
C PHE A 172 14.96 -7.57 -17.13
N ALA A 173 14.02 -6.64 -17.36
CA ALA A 173 13.87 -5.44 -16.54
C ALA A 173 13.43 -5.78 -15.11
N TYR A 174 12.47 -6.71 -14.95
CA TYR A 174 12.03 -7.16 -13.63
C TYR A 174 13.19 -7.77 -12.81
N HIS A 175 13.98 -8.65 -13.41
CA HIS A 175 15.10 -9.25 -12.70
C HIS A 175 16.26 -8.29 -12.46
N LEU A 176 16.52 -7.36 -13.39
CA LEU A 176 17.45 -6.27 -13.17
C LEU A 176 17.05 -5.45 -11.94
N GLY A 177 15.76 -5.17 -11.76
CA GLY A 177 15.25 -4.46 -10.58
C GLY A 177 15.57 -5.18 -9.28
N LYS A 178 15.33 -6.50 -9.23
CA LYS A 178 15.67 -7.33 -8.05
C LYS A 178 17.16 -7.35 -7.74
N ALA A 179 18.00 -7.40 -8.77
CA ALA A 179 19.45 -7.33 -8.64
C ALA A 179 19.92 -5.95 -8.15
N ILE A 180 19.33 -4.88 -8.67
CA ILE A 180 19.61 -3.50 -8.25
C ILE A 180 19.22 -3.28 -6.79
N HIS A 181 18.04 -3.75 -6.36
CA HIS A 181 17.62 -3.68 -4.96
C HIS A 181 18.70 -4.23 -4.02
N ALA A 182 19.16 -5.45 -4.26
CA ALA A 182 20.21 -6.06 -3.43
C ALA A 182 21.51 -5.26 -3.48
N LEU A 183 21.91 -4.76 -4.65
CA LEU A 183 23.09 -3.91 -4.77
C LEU A 183 22.95 -2.60 -3.97
N GLU A 184 21.77 -1.98 -3.99
CA GLU A 184 21.46 -0.77 -3.23
C GLU A 184 21.51 -1.05 -1.71
N ASP A 185 20.92 -2.16 -1.26
CA ASP A 185 20.93 -2.59 0.15
C ASP A 185 22.33 -2.86 0.69
N SER A 186 23.29 -3.24 -0.18
CA SER A 186 24.68 -3.38 0.22
C SER A 186 25.36 -2.07 0.67
N TYR A 187 24.69 -0.92 0.53
CA TYR A 187 25.14 0.38 1.02
C TYR A 187 24.45 0.82 2.32
N THR A 188 23.33 0.20 2.70
CA THR A 188 22.59 0.48 3.94
C THR A 188 22.82 -0.60 4.99
N HIS A 189 23.00 -1.86 4.57
CA HIS A 189 23.22 -3.02 5.43
C HIS A 189 24.69 -3.38 5.64
N ALA A 190 25.60 -2.45 5.33
CA ALA A 190 27.02 -2.64 5.53
C ALA A 190 27.70 -1.35 6.02
N PHE A 191 28.75 -1.51 6.82
CA PHE A 191 29.68 -0.44 7.14
C PHE A 191 30.74 -0.37 6.06
N ARG A 192 31.13 0.84 5.65
CA ARG A 192 32.12 1.03 4.58
C ARG A 192 33.21 2.00 5.00
N ASP A 193 34.42 1.73 4.51
CA ASP A 193 35.59 2.58 4.71
C ASP A 193 35.53 3.78 3.74
N PRO A 194 35.24 5.01 4.19
CA PRO A 194 34.94 6.11 3.26
C PRO A 194 36.03 6.39 2.19
N PRO A 195 37.34 6.29 2.49
CA PRO A 195 38.38 6.52 1.49
C PRO A 195 38.46 5.47 0.38
N THR A 196 38.06 4.22 0.66
CA THR A 196 38.24 3.09 -0.27
C THR A 196 36.94 2.44 -0.73
N ASP A 197 35.82 2.81 -0.11
CA ASP A 197 34.48 2.23 -0.28
C ASP A 197 34.40 0.71 0.00
N ARG A 198 35.44 0.14 0.61
CA ARG A 198 35.49 -1.27 0.95
C ARG A 198 34.54 -1.58 2.10
N VAL A 199 33.86 -2.71 2.00
CA VAL A 199 32.97 -3.21 3.06
C VAL A 199 33.80 -3.58 4.29
N VAL A 200 33.53 -2.94 5.40
CA VAL A 200 34.16 -3.17 6.69
C VAL A 200 33.43 -4.28 7.44
N HIS A 201 32.09 -4.27 7.38
CA HIS A 201 31.23 -5.19 8.13
C HIS A 201 29.85 -5.26 7.47
N VAL A 202 29.18 -6.41 7.55
CA VAL A 202 27.79 -6.60 7.09
C VAL A 202 26.89 -6.74 8.31
N ALA A 203 25.77 -6.02 8.33
CA ALA A 203 24.83 -6.04 9.43
C ALA A 203 24.07 -7.38 9.52
N ASN A 204 23.59 -7.69 10.72
CA ASN A 204 22.71 -8.81 11.01
C ASN A 204 21.34 -8.30 11.47
N TRP A 205 20.27 -8.80 10.86
CA TRP A 205 18.90 -8.50 11.27
C TRP A 205 18.30 -9.59 12.16
N ILE A 206 18.34 -10.84 11.68
CA ILE A 206 17.62 -11.97 12.28
C ILE A 206 18.06 -12.23 13.73
N ASP A 207 19.36 -12.31 13.99
CA ASP A 207 19.84 -12.64 15.33
C ASP A 207 19.65 -11.49 16.31
N SER A 208 19.50 -10.24 15.84
CA SER A 208 19.34 -9.08 16.71
C SER A 208 18.05 -9.09 17.54
N PHE A 209 17.06 -9.90 17.14
CA PHE A 209 15.82 -10.15 17.89
C PHE A 209 15.89 -11.39 18.78
N ALA A 210 16.92 -12.22 18.63
CA ALA A 210 17.09 -13.41 19.43
C ALA A 210 17.64 -13.05 20.82
N ALA A 211 17.13 -13.71 21.86
CA ALA A 211 17.66 -13.57 23.22
C ALA A 211 19.15 -14.00 23.33
N SER A 212 19.63 -14.77 22.35
CA SER A 212 20.99 -15.27 22.23
C SER A 212 21.92 -14.35 21.43
N TYR A 213 21.51 -13.11 21.12
CA TYR A 213 22.30 -12.17 20.32
C TYR A 213 23.64 -11.83 20.99
N VAL A 214 24.74 -12.12 20.30
CA VAL A 214 26.11 -11.83 20.71
C VAL A 214 26.83 -11.15 19.54
N VAL A 215 27.02 -9.83 19.64
CA VAL A 215 27.63 -9.00 18.58
C VAL A 215 28.93 -9.57 18.00
N ALA A 216 29.81 -10.14 18.84
CA ALA A 216 31.08 -10.71 18.40
C ALA A 216 30.93 -11.99 17.54
N ARG A 217 29.83 -12.72 17.72
CA ARG A 217 29.48 -13.91 16.93
C ARG A 217 28.61 -13.52 15.74
N ASP A 218 27.50 -12.81 15.99
CA ASP A 218 26.44 -12.60 15.01
C ASP A 218 26.72 -11.43 14.05
N GLY A 219 27.62 -10.52 14.44
CA GLY A 219 27.79 -9.22 13.79
C GLY A 219 26.95 -8.12 14.44
N TYR A 220 27.21 -6.87 14.07
CA TYR A 220 26.43 -5.72 14.50
C TYR A 220 25.03 -5.76 13.91
N HIS A 221 24.06 -5.30 14.69
CA HIS A 221 22.67 -5.25 14.27
C HIS A 221 22.48 -4.19 13.18
N HIS A 222 21.41 -4.32 12.40
CA HIS A 222 21.02 -3.29 11.44
C HIS A 222 20.74 -1.94 12.12
N ILE A 223 21.18 -0.85 11.48
CA ILE A 223 20.95 0.52 11.94
C ILE A 223 19.94 1.18 10.99
N GLY A 224 18.68 1.31 11.43
CA GLY A 224 17.61 1.84 10.58
C GLY A 224 17.84 3.29 10.08
N ALA A 225 18.73 4.04 10.72
CA ALA A 225 19.11 5.37 10.27
C ALA A 225 19.89 5.37 8.94
N LEU A 226 20.46 4.22 8.52
CA LEU A 226 21.21 4.08 7.28
C LEU A 226 20.28 3.99 6.06
N ASP A 227 19.01 3.64 6.27
CA ASP A 227 17.98 3.43 5.24
C ASP A 227 17.34 4.72 4.74
N ASP A 228 17.41 5.78 5.55
CA ASP A 228 16.77 7.05 5.27
C ASP A 228 17.62 7.90 4.30
N CYS A 229 17.31 7.78 3.01
CA CYS A 229 17.95 8.59 1.96
C CYS A 229 17.54 10.07 1.95
N THR A 230 16.56 10.46 2.78
CA THR A 230 16.04 11.84 2.82
C THR A 230 16.77 12.71 3.83
N ARG A 231 17.61 12.11 4.68
CA ARG A 231 18.42 12.83 5.66
C ARG A 231 19.31 13.86 4.98
N ASP A 232 19.15 15.11 5.39
CA ASP A 232 20.00 16.21 4.92
C ASP A 232 21.32 16.28 5.69
N ASP A 233 22.10 15.20 5.62
CA ASP A 233 23.44 15.15 6.17
C ASP A 233 24.47 14.59 5.16
N PRO A 234 25.75 14.97 5.26
CA PRO A 234 26.77 14.56 4.30
C PRO A 234 26.93 13.05 4.15
N ARG A 235 26.73 12.26 5.22
CA ARG A 235 26.93 10.79 5.19
C ARG A 235 25.80 10.11 4.43
N ALA A 236 24.55 10.50 4.69
CA ALA A 236 23.39 10.00 3.95
C ALA A 236 23.51 10.31 2.45
N ARG A 237 23.87 11.57 2.10
CA ARG A 237 24.08 11.96 0.70
C ARG A 237 25.21 11.19 0.01
N ASP A 238 26.33 10.97 0.70
CA ASP A 238 27.45 10.19 0.18
C ASP A 238 27.05 8.72 -0.07
N ARG A 239 26.35 8.10 0.88
CA ARG A 239 25.83 6.73 0.74
C ARG A 239 24.93 6.57 -0.49
N VAL A 240 23.96 7.48 -0.65
CA VAL A 240 23.04 7.51 -1.81
C VAL A 240 23.83 7.71 -3.12
N ALA A 241 24.82 8.60 -3.13
CA ALA A 241 25.65 8.83 -4.30
C ALA A 241 26.46 7.59 -4.71
N ARG A 242 27.04 6.86 -3.75
CA ARG A 242 27.79 5.62 -4.01
C ARG A 242 26.89 4.47 -4.48
N ALA A 243 25.71 4.33 -3.87
CA ALA A 243 24.69 3.38 -4.33
C ALA A 243 24.27 3.70 -5.78
N THR A 244 23.93 4.96 -6.06
CA THR A 244 23.56 5.41 -7.41
C THR A 244 24.67 5.13 -8.42
N LEU A 245 25.92 5.44 -8.09
CA LEU A 245 27.07 5.18 -8.96
C LEU A 245 27.25 3.68 -9.25
N SER A 246 27.00 2.82 -8.26
CA SER A 246 27.10 1.37 -8.44
C SER A 246 25.99 0.82 -9.31
N VAL A 247 24.76 1.31 -9.14
CA VAL A 247 23.64 1.01 -10.05
C VAL A 247 23.96 1.47 -11.48
N THR A 248 24.47 2.68 -11.66
CA THR A 248 24.92 3.17 -12.97
C THR A 248 25.98 2.24 -13.58
N ARG A 249 26.97 1.80 -12.81
CA ARG A 249 28.01 0.89 -13.28
C ARG A 249 27.47 -0.49 -13.63
N LEU A 250 26.52 -1.02 -12.86
CA LEU A 250 25.88 -2.31 -13.14
C LEU A 250 25.18 -2.26 -14.49
N ILE A 251 24.33 -1.25 -14.65
CA ILE A 251 23.53 -1.08 -15.86
C ILE A 251 24.45 -0.80 -17.05
N ALA A 252 25.47 0.05 -16.91
CA ALA A 252 26.46 0.29 -17.95
C ALA A 252 27.17 -1.00 -18.38
N ALA A 253 27.57 -1.87 -17.43
CA ALA A 253 28.20 -3.15 -17.75
C ALA A 253 27.27 -4.10 -18.54
N ILE A 254 25.96 -4.04 -18.26
CA ILE A 254 24.91 -4.80 -18.95
C ILE A 254 24.70 -4.28 -20.37
N VAL A 255 24.52 -2.97 -20.54
CA VAL A 255 24.15 -2.37 -21.85
C VAL A 255 25.35 -2.16 -22.78
N ASP A 256 26.57 -2.29 -22.27
CA ASP A 256 27.79 -2.24 -23.09
C ASP A 256 27.75 -3.35 -24.16
N PRO A 257 27.81 -3.00 -25.47
CA PRO A 257 27.77 -3.95 -26.56
C PRO A 257 29.07 -4.76 -26.74
N ALA A 258 30.15 -4.42 -26.02
CA ALA A 258 31.39 -5.17 -26.09
C ALA A 258 31.21 -6.63 -25.61
N PRO A 259 31.95 -7.60 -26.17
CA PRO A 259 31.88 -8.99 -25.73
C PRO A 259 32.34 -9.17 -24.27
N GLY A 260 31.88 -10.21 -23.57
CA GLY A 260 32.31 -10.50 -22.20
C GLY A 260 31.50 -9.78 -21.13
N ARG A 261 30.19 -9.60 -21.37
CA ARG A 261 29.25 -8.91 -20.46
C ARG A 261 29.34 -9.46 -19.03
N ARG A 262 29.28 -10.79 -18.88
CA ARG A 262 29.37 -11.46 -17.59
C ARG A 262 30.63 -11.08 -16.81
N ALA A 263 31.80 -11.11 -17.46
CA ALA A 263 33.06 -10.78 -16.79
C ALA A 263 33.11 -9.31 -16.33
N ARG A 264 32.51 -8.38 -17.09
CA ARG A 264 32.40 -6.97 -16.66
C ARG A 264 31.49 -6.81 -15.45
N ILE A 265 30.35 -7.50 -15.44
CA ILE A 265 29.41 -7.51 -14.31
C ILE A 265 30.11 -8.07 -13.06
N GLU A 266 30.75 -9.23 -13.19
CA GLU A 266 31.49 -9.86 -12.09
C GLU A 266 32.60 -8.94 -11.56
N ALA A 267 33.40 -8.33 -12.44
CA ALA A 267 34.45 -7.39 -12.04
C ALA A 267 33.89 -6.14 -11.32
N MET A 268 32.73 -5.64 -11.74
CA MET A 268 32.07 -4.53 -11.04
C MET A 268 31.64 -4.95 -9.63
N LEU A 269 30.99 -6.12 -9.50
CA LEU A 269 30.55 -6.64 -8.20
C LEU A 269 31.74 -6.92 -7.28
N ASP A 270 32.87 -7.39 -7.82
CA ASP A 270 34.10 -7.60 -7.04
C ASP A 270 34.63 -6.28 -6.44
N VAL A 271 34.46 -5.15 -7.13
CA VAL A 271 34.76 -3.81 -6.59
C VAL A 271 33.72 -3.40 -5.55
N ALA A 272 32.43 -3.56 -5.83
CA ALA A 272 31.34 -3.16 -4.93
C ALA A 272 31.36 -3.92 -3.59
N PHE A 273 31.81 -5.17 -3.60
CA PHE A 273 31.89 -6.07 -2.43
C PHE A 273 33.31 -6.30 -1.91
N ALA A 274 34.29 -5.50 -2.34
CA ALA A 274 35.65 -5.61 -1.85
C ALA A 274 35.68 -5.39 -0.32
N GLN A 275 36.00 -6.44 0.45
CA GLN A 275 36.00 -6.38 1.92
C GLN A 275 37.32 -5.87 2.49
N LYS A 276 37.28 -5.04 3.54
CA LYS A 276 38.43 -4.67 4.37
C LYS A 276 38.56 -5.63 5.55
N LEU A 277 39.60 -6.46 5.53
CA LEU A 277 39.82 -7.48 6.56
C LEU A 277 40.37 -6.89 7.86
N GLY A 278 40.14 -7.60 8.97
CA GLY A 278 40.65 -7.23 10.29
C GLY A 278 39.85 -6.16 11.02
N CYS A 279 38.62 -5.88 10.57
CA CYS A 279 37.68 -4.98 11.24
C CYS A 279 36.59 -5.79 11.93
N ASP A 280 36.45 -5.66 13.25
CA ASP A 280 35.49 -6.43 14.04
C ASP A 280 35.06 -5.67 15.30
N SER A 281 34.23 -6.30 16.14
CA SER A 281 33.73 -5.69 17.38
C SER A 281 34.82 -5.23 18.35
N THR A 282 36.02 -5.84 18.33
CA THR A 282 37.13 -5.51 19.25
C THR A 282 37.83 -4.20 18.91
N ASN A 283 37.80 -3.79 17.64
CA ASN A 283 38.33 -2.52 17.16
C ASN A 283 37.25 -1.55 16.66
N ARG A 284 36.00 -1.76 17.12
CA ARG A 284 34.81 -0.98 16.72
C ARG A 284 34.68 -0.90 15.19
N TYR A 285 34.88 -2.03 14.51
CA TYR A 285 34.83 -2.15 13.07
C TYR A 285 35.75 -1.12 12.39
N CYS A 286 37.00 -1.08 12.82
CA CYS A 286 37.98 -0.08 12.38
C CYS A 286 37.53 1.38 12.55
N GLY A 287 36.70 1.66 13.55
CA GLY A 287 36.13 2.99 13.79
C GLY A 287 35.05 3.40 12.76
N ALA A 288 34.28 2.44 12.24
CA ALA A 288 33.20 2.68 11.29
C ALA A 288 32.30 3.85 11.71
N GLN A 289 32.05 4.77 10.79
CA GLN A 289 31.34 6.02 11.04
C GLN A 289 29.83 5.80 11.29
N GLU A 290 29.30 4.71 10.77
CA GLU A 290 27.90 4.27 10.84
C GLU A 290 27.50 3.98 12.29
N LEU A 291 28.45 3.57 13.15
CA LEU A 291 28.22 3.39 14.59
C LEU A 291 27.77 4.69 15.29
N ASN A 292 28.08 5.86 14.71
CA ASN A 292 27.67 7.16 15.24
C ASN A 292 26.31 7.62 14.70
N GLU A 293 25.66 6.82 13.87
CA GLU A 293 24.32 7.08 13.32
C GLU A 293 23.23 6.32 14.05
N GLU A 294 23.60 5.46 14.99
CA GLU A 294 22.68 4.76 15.88
C GLU A 294 22.01 5.75 16.84
N THR A 295 20.84 6.24 16.45
CA THR A 295 20.01 7.12 17.27
C THR A 295 19.07 6.34 18.20
N SER A 296 18.90 5.04 17.97
CA SER A 296 18.14 4.12 18.83
C SER A 296 18.62 2.68 18.63
N LYS A 297 18.63 1.88 19.71
CA LYS A 297 18.79 0.42 19.65
C LYS A 297 17.46 -0.17 19.19
N GLY A 298 17.42 -0.69 17.98
CA GLY A 298 16.20 -1.21 17.36
C GLY A 298 15.24 -0.09 16.90
N CYS A 299 14.24 -0.49 16.13
CA CYS A 299 13.36 0.41 15.37
C CYS A 299 12.64 1.44 16.26
N SER A 300 13.13 2.69 16.32
CA SER A 300 12.33 3.78 16.89
C SER A 300 11.23 4.18 15.91
N ALA A 301 9.99 3.86 16.27
CA ALA A 301 8.80 4.39 15.65
C ALA A 301 8.66 5.89 16.00
N SER A 302 9.36 6.77 15.30
CA SER A 302 9.11 8.21 15.40
C SER A 302 9.20 8.90 14.04
N GLY A 303 8.11 8.81 13.27
CA GLY A 303 7.85 9.65 12.10
C GLY A 303 6.42 10.16 12.16
N GLY A 304 6.25 11.46 12.41
CA GLY A 304 4.96 12.10 12.65
C GLY A 304 4.06 12.16 11.42
N GLY A 305 2.90 11.53 11.53
CA GLY A 305 1.73 11.78 10.67
C GLY A 305 0.56 12.18 11.55
N THR A 306 0.07 13.41 11.39
CA THR A 306 -1.07 13.96 12.11
C THR A 306 -2.29 13.04 12.03
N SER A 307 -2.74 12.58 13.20
CA SER A 307 -3.89 11.70 13.39
C SER A 307 -5.18 12.28 12.78
N ILE A 308 -5.76 11.53 11.85
CA ILE A 308 -7.10 11.69 11.25
C ILE A 308 -8.23 11.71 12.31
N GLY A 309 -7.92 11.42 13.58
CA GLY A 309 -8.84 11.47 14.72
C GLY A 309 -9.48 12.84 15.01
N LEU A 310 -9.04 13.95 14.39
CA LEU A 310 -9.66 15.27 14.60
C LEU A 310 -11.00 15.44 13.86
N ALA A 311 -11.24 14.72 12.76
CA ALA A 311 -12.46 14.89 11.96
C ALA A 311 -13.73 14.37 12.69
N LEU A 312 -13.60 13.30 13.49
CA LEU A 312 -14.69 12.77 14.30
C LEU A 312 -14.98 13.62 15.55
N LEU A 313 -13.97 14.37 16.04
CA LEU A 313 -14.11 15.20 17.25
C LEU A 313 -14.87 16.50 16.98
N VAL A 314 -14.83 17.03 15.75
CA VAL A 314 -15.62 18.21 15.34
C VAL A 314 -17.11 17.91 15.25
N LEU A 315 -17.50 16.72 14.80
CA LEU A 315 -18.92 16.31 14.73
C LEU A 315 -19.56 16.15 16.12
N VAL A 316 -18.81 15.67 17.11
CA VAL A 316 -19.32 15.50 18.48
C VAL A 316 -19.39 16.83 19.24
N LEU A 317 -18.48 17.78 18.97
CA LEU A 317 -18.48 19.11 19.59
C LEU A 317 -19.61 20.02 19.08
N LEU A 318 -20.06 19.82 17.84
CA LEU A 318 -21.20 20.54 17.27
C LEU A 318 -22.56 20.11 17.87
N CYS A 319 -22.64 18.92 18.49
CA CYS A 319 -23.88 18.46 19.15
C CYS A 319 -23.95 18.81 20.65
N LYS A 320 -22.87 19.29 21.28
CA LYS A 320 -22.83 19.51 22.75
C LYS A 320 -23.07 20.95 23.21
N LYS A 321 -23.10 21.94 22.33
CA LYS A 321 -23.53 23.30 22.70
C LYS A 321 -25.00 23.49 22.38
N GLY A 322 -25.85 23.24 23.39
CA GLY A 322 -27.29 23.50 23.39
C GLY A 322 -27.65 24.99 23.35
N GLY A 323 -27.28 25.67 22.26
CA GLY A 323 -27.80 26.97 21.88
C GLY A 323 -28.28 26.86 20.44
N ARG A 324 -29.57 27.11 20.20
CA ARG A 324 -30.18 27.16 18.86
C ARG A 324 -29.30 27.97 17.91
N PRO A 325 -28.67 27.37 16.88
CA PRO A 325 -28.01 28.16 15.86
C PRO A 325 -29.08 28.63 14.87
N ASP A 326 -29.19 29.94 14.72
CA ASP A 326 -29.99 30.61 13.69
C ASP A 326 -29.28 30.41 12.34
N LEU A 327 -29.45 29.21 11.75
CA LEU A 327 -28.68 28.71 10.60
C LEU A 327 -29.12 29.33 9.25
N LEU A 328 -29.92 30.40 9.27
CA LEU A 328 -30.57 30.98 8.07
C LEU A 328 -29.97 32.30 7.58
N ARG A 329 -28.86 32.79 8.16
CA ARG A 329 -28.28 34.10 7.77
C ARG A 329 -26.93 34.08 7.04
N PHE A 330 -26.35 32.93 6.73
CA PHE A 330 -24.99 32.88 6.16
C PHE A 330 -24.90 32.21 4.79
N VAL A 331 -25.75 32.57 3.82
CA VAL A 331 -25.50 32.31 2.39
C VAL A 331 -26.04 33.47 1.55
N ARG A 332 -25.26 34.55 1.45
CA ARG A 332 -25.44 35.55 0.38
C ARG A 332 -24.10 36.21 0.03
N THR A 333 -23.26 35.49 -0.69
CA THR A 333 -22.17 36.09 -1.48
C THR A 333 -22.23 35.55 -2.91
N ARG A 334 -22.04 36.46 -3.86
CA ARG A 334 -22.21 36.32 -5.31
C ARG A 334 -21.25 35.30 -5.91
N GLY A 335 -21.77 34.44 -6.78
CA GLY A 335 -21.06 33.87 -7.94
C GLY A 335 -20.61 32.42 -7.82
N GLY A 336 -21.32 31.51 -8.49
CA GLY A 336 -20.87 30.13 -8.77
C GLY A 336 -21.78 29.03 -8.17
N ARG A 337 -22.50 28.29 -9.02
CA ARG A 337 -23.44 27.18 -8.70
C ARG A 337 -22.72 25.80 -8.69
N PRO A 338 -23.37 24.68 -8.29
CA PRO A 338 -24.21 24.44 -7.10
C PRO A 338 -23.89 23.08 -6.43
N LEU A 339 -24.40 22.82 -5.21
CA LEU A 339 -25.12 21.58 -4.81
C LEU A 339 -25.26 21.50 -3.29
N LEU A 340 -26.45 21.81 -2.78
CA LEU A 340 -26.98 21.14 -1.60
C LEU A 340 -28.51 21.12 -1.73
N LEU A 341 -29.05 19.93 -2.02
CA LEU A 341 -30.48 19.68 -2.03
C LEU A 341 -30.91 19.50 -0.58
N ILE A 342 -31.35 20.57 0.08
CA ILE A 342 -32.10 20.44 1.34
C ILE A 342 -33.57 20.29 0.94
N ALA A 343 -34.03 19.05 0.88
CA ALA A 343 -35.46 18.77 0.77
C ALA A 343 -36.12 19.12 2.11
N VAL A 344 -36.80 20.26 2.14
CA VAL A 344 -37.74 20.61 3.22
C VAL A 344 -39.06 19.91 2.87
N LEU A 345 -39.32 18.77 3.51
CA LEU A 345 -40.61 18.07 3.41
C LEU A 345 -41.46 18.38 4.66
N ALA A 346 -42.70 18.77 4.40
CA ALA A 346 -43.73 19.07 5.39
C ALA A 346 -44.17 17.80 6.15
N PRO A 347 -44.67 17.92 7.39
CA PRO A 347 -45.08 16.76 8.17
C PRO A 347 -46.43 16.21 7.68
N ALA A 348 -46.44 14.98 7.17
CA ALA A 348 -47.66 14.21 6.99
C ALA A 348 -48.02 13.50 8.31
N THR A 349 -49.21 13.76 8.84
CA THR A 349 -49.72 13.09 10.05
C THR A 349 -50.07 11.63 9.76
N ALA A 350 -49.46 10.71 10.50
CA ALA A 350 -49.53 9.27 10.27
C ALA A 350 -50.76 8.62 10.95
N GLY A 351 -51.69 8.09 10.15
CA GLY A 351 -52.71 7.13 10.59
C GLY A 351 -52.11 5.71 10.70
N ALA A 352 -52.57 4.94 11.69
CA ALA A 352 -52.19 3.54 11.87
C ALA A 352 -52.79 2.66 10.75
N ASP A 353 -52.04 1.63 10.35
CA ASP A 353 -52.44 0.47 9.52
C ASP A 353 -52.37 0.55 7.97
N GLY A 354 -51.84 1.62 7.38
CA GLY A 354 -51.56 1.69 5.93
C GLY A 354 -50.11 1.39 5.56
N ASN A 355 -49.86 0.89 4.34
CA ASN A 355 -48.51 0.87 3.74
C ASN A 355 -47.89 2.27 3.83
N ARG A 356 -46.82 2.45 4.61
CA ARG A 356 -46.17 3.76 4.76
C ARG A 356 -44.96 3.85 3.84
N TRP A 357 -45.05 4.73 2.87
CA TRP A 357 -43.93 5.07 2.00
C TRP A 357 -42.96 5.98 2.73
N HIS A 358 -41.68 5.84 2.44
CA HIS A 358 -40.64 6.73 2.94
C HIS A 358 -39.53 6.90 1.90
N PHE A 359 -38.91 8.07 1.93
CA PHE A 359 -37.61 8.30 1.35
C PHE A 359 -36.53 7.74 2.29
N ASP A 360 -35.49 7.14 1.73
CA ASP A 360 -34.35 6.57 2.45
C ASP A 360 -33.06 7.19 1.91
N ALA A 361 -32.20 7.72 2.79
CA ALA A 361 -30.86 8.14 2.44
C ALA A 361 -29.85 7.66 3.48
N ARG A 362 -28.71 7.13 3.02
CA ARG A 362 -27.67 6.56 3.89
C ARG A 362 -26.28 6.98 3.43
N ILE A 363 -25.38 7.04 4.40
CA ILE A 363 -23.94 7.17 4.18
C ILE A 363 -23.22 6.11 5.00
N GLY A 364 -22.25 5.44 4.39
CA GLY A 364 -21.43 4.44 5.05
C GLY A 364 -19.97 4.51 4.62
N GLY A 365 -19.11 3.85 5.41
CA GLY A 365 -17.69 3.72 5.11
C GLY A 365 -17.21 2.30 5.36
N ALA A 366 -16.28 1.83 4.53
CA ALA A 366 -15.55 0.57 4.70
C ALA A 366 -14.06 0.86 4.93
N LEU A 367 -13.40 0.02 5.74
CA LEU A 367 -11.95 0.04 5.93
C LEU A 367 -11.24 -0.98 5.02
N GLU A 368 -11.76 -2.22 4.96
CA GLU A 368 -11.34 -3.21 3.96
C GLU A 368 -11.88 -2.78 2.59
N HIS A 369 -11.00 -2.66 1.60
CA HIS A 369 -11.29 -2.00 0.31
C HIS A 369 -11.90 -0.61 0.53
N ALA A 370 -11.10 0.27 1.16
CA ALA A 370 -11.56 1.55 1.68
C ALA A 370 -12.45 2.30 0.69
N ALA A 371 -13.68 2.59 1.13
CA ALA A 371 -14.71 3.15 0.28
C ALA A 371 -15.71 3.94 1.11
N GLN A 372 -16.33 4.91 0.47
CA GLN A 372 -17.52 5.57 0.99
C GLN A 372 -18.72 5.04 0.22
N ALA A 373 -19.86 4.83 0.86
CA ALA A 373 -21.11 4.47 0.21
C ALA A 373 -22.13 5.58 0.46
N THR A 374 -22.76 6.11 -0.58
CA THR A 374 -23.87 7.05 -0.47
C THR A 374 -25.08 6.47 -1.18
N THR A 375 -26.14 6.23 -0.43
CA THR A 375 -27.33 5.51 -0.89
C THR A 375 -28.54 6.42 -0.80
N VAL A 376 -29.41 6.38 -1.80
CA VAL A 376 -30.73 7.03 -1.78
C VAL A 376 -31.78 6.13 -2.41
N GLY A 377 -33.02 6.26 -1.98
CA GLY A 377 -34.13 5.56 -2.63
C GLY A 377 -35.46 5.72 -1.91
N VAL A 378 -36.37 4.78 -2.18
CA VAL A 378 -37.73 4.78 -1.64
C VAL A 378 -38.07 3.42 -1.06
N GLY A 379 -38.75 3.42 0.08
CA GLY A 379 -39.18 2.23 0.78
C GLY A 379 -40.65 2.28 1.16
N ALA A 380 -41.19 1.11 1.48
CA ALA A 380 -42.53 0.91 1.98
C ALA A 380 -42.52 -0.04 3.18
N ASP A 381 -43.10 0.42 4.29
CA ASP A 381 -43.32 -0.38 5.49
C ASP A 381 -44.66 -1.11 5.40
N ARG A 382 -44.67 -2.42 5.67
CA ARG A 382 -45.87 -3.25 5.79
C ARG A 382 -45.72 -4.23 6.96
N GLY A 383 -46.39 -3.92 8.07
CA GLY A 383 -46.24 -4.69 9.31
C GLY A 383 -44.78 -4.72 9.76
N ARG A 384 -44.22 -5.89 10.04
CA ARG A 384 -42.80 -6.04 10.46
C ARG A 384 -41.80 -6.00 9.31
N PHE A 385 -42.24 -5.84 8.07
CA PHE A 385 -41.38 -5.86 6.90
C PHE A 385 -41.26 -4.47 6.29
N THR A 386 -40.08 -4.19 5.77
CA THR A 386 -39.78 -3.00 4.96
C THR A 386 -39.15 -3.47 3.67
N ALA A 387 -39.71 -3.05 2.54
CA ALA A 387 -39.11 -3.27 1.23
C ALA A 387 -38.68 -1.92 0.65
N ALA A 388 -37.47 -1.83 0.09
CA ALA A 388 -37.00 -0.58 -0.53
C ALA A 388 -36.25 -0.82 -1.83
N ALA A 389 -36.33 0.13 -2.75
CA ALA A 389 -35.51 0.20 -3.96
C ALA A 389 -34.51 1.34 -3.81
N LEU A 390 -33.22 1.00 -3.87
CA LEU A 390 -32.12 1.90 -3.54
C LEU A 390 -31.11 1.95 -4.69
N VAL A 391 -30.49 3.12 -4.85
CA VAL A 391 -29.29 3.31 -5.67
C VAL A 391 -28.17 3.81 -4.78
N GLU A 392 -26.95 3.36 -5.06
CA GLU A 392 -25.75 3.66 -4.27
C GLU A 392 -24.60 4.05 -5.18
N TRP A 393 -23.90 5.12 -4.81
CA TRP A 393 -22.57 5.42 -5.33
C TRP A 393 -21.52 5.06 -4.28
N ASN A 394 -20.55 4.24 -4.68
CA ASN A 394 -19.52 3.70 -3.82
C ASN A 394 -18.11 4.06 -4.34
N PRO A 395 -17.62 5.31 -4.19
CA PRO A 395 -16.25 5.67 -4.54
C PRO A 395 -15.23 4.92 -3.68
N TRP A 396 -14.11 4.55 -4.29
CA TRP A 396 -13.01 3.82 -3.63
C TRP A 396 -11.85 4.75 -3.32
N PHE A 397 -11.17 4.47 -2.23
CA PHE A 397 -10.00 5.18 -1.74
C PHE A 397 -8.89 4.17 -1.48
N SER A 398 -7.67 4.51 -1.85
CA SER A 398 -6.49 3.74 -1.47
C SER A 398 -5.76 4.51 -0.38
N LEU A 399 -5.65 3.90 0.79
CA LEU A 399 -4.87 4.47 1.90
C LEU A 399 -3.37 4.48 1.56
N ASP A 400 -2.92 3.52 0.75
CA ASP A 400 -1.52 3.38 0.31
C ASP A 400 -1.05 4.46 -0.66
N THR A 401 -1.96 4.99 -1.47
CA THR A 401 -1.60 5.96 -2.51
C THR A 401 -2.25 7.32 -2.29
N SER A 402 -3.12 7.44 -1.28
CA SER A 402 -3.97 8.62 -1.07
C SER A 402 -4.79 9.01 -2.32
N ARG A 403 -5.08 8.05 -3.20
CA ARG A 403 -5.86 8.24 -4.43
C ARG A 403 -7.31 7.82 -4.22
N ALA A 404 -8.19 8.44 -5.00
CA ALA A 404 -9.59 8.05 -5.09
C ALA A 404 -9.95 7.66 -6.54
N LYS A 405 -10.89 6.73 -6.69
CA LYS A 405 -11.51 6.37 -7.97
C LYS A 405 -13.03 6.46 -7.84
N LEU A 406 -13.71 6.54 -8.98
CA LEU A 406 -15.17 6.60 -9.03
C LEU A 406 -15.85 5.38 -8.39
N GLY A 407 -15.13 4.26 -8.26
CA GLY A 407 -15.60 3.06 -7.56
C GLY A 407 -16.71 2.35 -8.33
N ALA A 408 -17.82 2.06 -7.67
CA ALA A 408 -18.97 1.38 -8.28
C ALA A 408 -20.28 2.17 -8.12
N PHE A 409 -21.21 1.92 -9.03
CA PHE A 409 -22.62 2.27 -8.90
C PHE A 409 -23.43 0.99 -8.68
N ASN A 410 -24.30 0.97 -7.67
CA ASN A 410 -25.13 -0.18 -7.34
C ASN A 410 -26.60 0.21 -7.40
N ALA A 411 -27.46 -0.69 -7.88
CA ALA A 411 -28.90 -0.54 -7.83
C ALA A 411 -29.50 -1.84 -7.29
N TYR A 412 -30.23 -1.76 -6.18
CA TYR A 412 -30.65 -2.96 -5.47
C TYR A 412 -31.98 -2.81 -4.75
N LEU A 413 -32.63 -3.95 -4.54
CA LEU A 413 -33.79 -4.08 -3.69
C LEU A 413 -33.35 -4.55 -2.31
N THR A 414 -34.05 -4.07 -1.28
CA THR A 414 -33.84 -4.51 0.09
C THR A 414 -35.12 -5.09 0.66
N LEU A 415 -34.96 -6.08 1.53
CA LEU A 415 -36.01 -6.60 2.39
C LEU A 415 -35.50 -6.62 3.82
N SER A 416 -36.13 -5.84 4.68
CA SER A 416 -35.83 -5.78 6.11
C SER A 416 -36.94 -6.40 6.93
N ARG A 417 -36.58 -7.12 7.99
CA ARG A 417 -37.51 -7.65 8.99
C ARG A 417 -37.17 -7.07 10.35
N ARG A 418 -38.14 -6.37 10.94
CA ARG A 418 -38.08 -5.88 12.31
C ARG A 418 -38.45 -7.01 13.26
N TRP A 419 -37.52 -7.36 14.14
CA TRP A 419 -37.71 -8.44 15.12
C TRP A 419 -37.95 -7.90 16.54
N TYR A 420 -37.58 -6.64 16.79
CA TYR A 420 -37.97 -5.90 17.97
C TYR A 420 -38.54 -4.53 17.57
N GLU A 421 -39.63 -4.12 18.20
CA GLU A 421 -40.31 -2.84 17.96
C GLU A 421 -40.72 -2.25 19.31
N GLY A 422 -39.99 -1.23 19.75
CA GLY A 422 -40.28 -0.45 20.94
C GLY A 422 -40.56 1.01 20.62
N ALA A 423 -41.03 1.77 21.60
CA ALA A 423 -41.35 3.19 21.43
C ALA A 423 -40.12 4.05 21.06
N SER A 424 -38.94 3.69 21.57
CA SER A 424 -37.71 4.48 21.38
C SER A 424 -36.80 3.95 20.26
N PHE A 425 -36.89 2.67 19.91
CA PHE A 425 -36.11 2.09 18.82
C PHE A 425 -36.71 0.76 18.35
N SER A 426 -36.34 0.37 17.13
CA SER A 426 -36.58 -0.96 16.58
C SER A 426 -35.26 -1.61 16.20
N LEU A 427 -35.22 -2.94 16.25
CA LEU A 427 -34.09 -3.73 15.76
C LEU A 427 -34.54 -4.54 14.53
N TYR A 428 -33.69 -4.57 13.52
CA TYR A 428 -33.99 -5.24 12.26
C TYR A 428 -32.79 -5.99 11.70
N SER A 429 -33.07 -6.87 10.76
CA SER A 429 -32.09 -7.45 9.84
C SER A 429 -32.52 -7.11 8.42
N ARG A 430 -31.57 -6.92 7.52
CA ARG A 430 -31.80 -6.52 6.12
C ARG A 430 -31.03 -7.43 5.18
N ALA A 431 -31.67 -7.83 4.09
CA ALA A 431 -31.05 -8.49 2.95
C ALA A 431 -31.16 -7.59 1.72
N GLU A 432 -30.16 -7.63 0.85
CA GLU A 432 -30.03 -6.76 -0.31
C GLU A 432 -29.59 -7.57 -1.53
N ALA A 433 -30.23 -7.32 -2.68
CA ALA A 433 -29.89 -7.97 -3.93
C ALA A 433 -30.14 -7.03 -5.11
N GLY A 434 -29.23 -7.01 -6.07
CA GLY A 434 -29.34 -6.13 -7.24
C GLY A 434 -28.18 -6.26 -8.21
N THR A 435 -27.81 -5.12 -8.80
CA THR A 435 -26.72 -5.00 -9.75
C THR A 435 -25.61 -4.08 -9.25
N SER A 436 -24.39 -4.33 -9.72
CA SER A 436 -23.22 -3.49 -9.49
C SER A 436 -22.50 -3.22 -10.79
N THR A 437 -22.20 -1.95 -11.06
CA THR A 437 -21.48 -1.47 -12.24
C THR A 437 -20.18 -0.79 -11.82
N ILE A 438 -19.03 -1.27 -12.27
CA ILE A 438 -17.74 -0.60 -12.00
C ILE A 438 -17.61 0.66 -12.86
N LEU A 439 -17.21 1.78 -12.27
CA LEU A 439 -17.19 3.10 -12.93
C LEU A 439 -15.79 3.52 -13.43
N PHE A 440 -14.80 2.64 -13.31
CA PHE A 440 -13.43 2.85 -13.74
C PHE A 440 -12.81 1.52 -14.19
N GLU A 441 -11.64 1.59 -14.82
CA GLU A 441 -10.94 0.42 -15.36
C GLU A 441 -10.03 -0.20 -14.29
N LEU A 442 -9.96 -1.52 -14.28
CA LEU A 442 -9.00 -2.31 -13.52
C LEU A 442 -8.37 -3.36 -14.44
N VAL A 443 -7.24 -3.93 -14.04
CA VAL A 443 -6.63 -5.06 -14.76
C VAL A 443 -7.62 -6.22 -14.84
N GLY A 444 -7.94 -6.65 -16.06
CA GLY A 444 -8.94 -7.69 -16.33
C GLY A 444 -10.41 -7.31 -16.08
N VAL A 445 -10.74 -6.05 -15.78
CA VAL A 445 -12.13 -5.58 -15.58
C VAL A 445 -12.38 -4.27 -16.32
N ASP A 446 -13.28 -4.29 -17.27
CA ASP A 446 -13.60 -3.11 -18.08
C ASP A 446 -14.51 -2.15 -17.32
N LYS A 447 -14.31 -0.85 -17.53
CA LYS A 447 -15.24 0.18 -17.05
C LYS A 447 -16.63 -0.10 -17.63
N GLY A 448 -17.65 -0.03 -16.77
CA GLY A 448 -19.04 -0.30 -17.13
C GLY A 448 -19.43 -1.78 -17.03
N SER A 449 -18.49 -2.68 -16.70
CA SER A 449 -18.81 -4.07 -16.37
C SER A 449 -19.87 -4.10 -15.27
N THR A 450 -20.96 -4.81 -15.55
CA THR A 450 -22.13 -4.91 -14.69
C THR A 450 -22.42 -6.36 -14.35
N GLY A 451 -22.62 -6.62 -13.07
CA GLY A 451 -22.97 -7.95 -12.58
C GLY A 451 -23.81 -7.87 -11.31
N LEU A 452 -23.66 -8.84 -10.41
CA LEU A 452 -24.52 -8.97 -9.24
C LEU A 452 -24.09 -8.04 -8.11
N TYR A 453 -25.05 -7.66 -7.27
CA TYR A 453 -24.83 -7.06 -5.97
C TYR A 453 -25.56 -7.88 -4.93
N LEU A 454 -24.86 -8.30 -3.88
CA LEU A 454 -25.43 -8.96 -2.72
C LEU A 454 -25.00 -8.20 -1.48
N GLY A 455 -25.91 -8.05 -0.52
CA GLY A 455 -25.59 -7.34 0.71
C GLY A 455 -26.59 -7.59 1.82
N GLY A 456 -26.34 -6.98 2.97
CA GLY A 456 -27.25 -7.05 4.10
C GLY A 456 -26.65 -6.54 5.39
N SER A 457 -27.51 -6.39 6.38
CA SER A 457 -27.13 -6.08 7.76
C SER A 457 -27.77 -7.12 8.67
N LEU A 458 -26.96 -7.82 9.46
CA LEU A 458 -27.46 -8.78 10.45
C LEU A 458 -28.18 -8.08 11.59
N LEU A 459 -27.68 -6.91 11.99
CA LEU A 459 -28.24 -6.08 13.05
C LEU A 459 -28.23 -4.61 12.62
N GLY A 460 -29.41 -4.04 12.49
CA GLY A 460 -29.62 -2.60 12.33
C GLY A 460 -30.50 -2.04 13.44
N VAL A 461 -30.30 -0.76 13.76
CA VAL A 461 -31.07 -0.01 14.75
C VAL A 461 -31.83 1.10 14.03
N ARG A 462 -33.14 1.20 14.25
CA ARG A 462 -33.98 2.31 13.78
C ARG A 462 -34.47 3.11 14.98
N VAL A 463 -34.20 4.41 15.02
CA VAL A 463 -34.58 5.32 16.10
C VAL A 463 -35.56 6.36 15.55
N PRO A 464 -36.87 6.30 15.88
CA PRO A 464 -37.79 7.36 15.50
C PRO A 464 -37.41 8.66 16.22
N VAL A 465 -37.13 9.72 15.45
CA VAL A 465 -36.83 11.06 15.96
C VAL A 465 -38.10 11.89 16.03
N THR A 466 -38.94 11.76 15.01
CA THR A 466 -40.28 12.38 14.93
C THR A 466 -41.26 11.36 14.33
N PRO A 467 -42.57 11.65 14.28
CA PRO A 467 -43.53 10.77 13.60
C PRO A 467 -43.23 10.55 12.10
N CYS A 468 -42.47 11.45 11.47
CA CYS A 468 -42.16 11.40 10.04
C CYS A 468 -40.68 11.10 9.75
N VAL A 469 -39.80 11.11 10.77
CA VAL A 469 -38.35 10.99 10.57
C VAL A 469 -37.79 9.94 11.52
N ALA A 470 -37.03 8.99 10.97
CA ALA A 470 -36.25 8.02 11.73
C ALA A 470 -34.78 8.06 11.32
N LEU A 471 -33.89 7.78 12.28
CA LEU A 471 -32.48 7.53 12.01
C LEU A 471 -32.22 6.02 11.98
N THR A 472 -31.34 5.58 11.10
CA THR A 472 -30.89 4.20 11.02
C THR A 472 -29.39 4.09 11.28
N PHE A 473 -28.97 2.99 11.90
CA PHE A 473 -27.57 2.66 12.13
C PHE A 473 -27.35 1.17 11.89
N ASP A 474 -26.46 0.86 10.95
CA ASP A 474 -26.08 -0.49 10.55
C ASP A 474 -24.59 -0.74 10.87
N PRO A 475 -24.25 -1.26 12.05
CA PRO A 475 -22.86 -1.58 12.42
C PRO A 475 -22.32 -2.83 11.72
N SER A 476 -23.20 -3.68 11.17
CA SER A 476 -22.85 -4.97 10.57
C SER A 476 -23.20 -5.04 9.08
N HIS A 477 -23.07 -3.93 8.35
CA HIS A 477 -23.45 -3.87 6.94
C HIS A 477 -22.38 -4.57 6.09
N PHE A 478 -22.68 -5.76 5.59
CA PHE A 478 -21.82 -6.52 4.69
C PHE A 478 -22.32 -6.38 3.26
N VAL A 479 -21.43 -6.14 2.32
CA VAL A 479 -21.75 -6.17 0.89
C VAL A 479 -20.71 -6.95 0.11
N MET A 480 -21.16 -7.56 -0.99
CA MET A 480 -20.37 -8.31 -1.95
C MET A 480 -20.82 -7.98 -3.37
N PRO A 481 -20.28 -6.90 -3.96
CA PRO A 481 -20.51 -6.61 -5.37
C PRO A 481 -19.65 -7.51 -6.26
N ILE A 482 -20.25 -7.98 -7.36
CA ILE A 482 -19.68 -8.91 -8.35
C ILE A 482 -19.89 -8.29 -9.75
N PRO A 483 -19.22 -7.18 -10.09
CA PRO A 483 -19.48 -6.43 -11.32
C PRO A 483 -19.09 -7.17 -12.61
N GLN A 484 -18.33 -8.27 -12.52
CA GLN A 484 -17.97 -9.09 -13.68
C GLN A 484 -18.13 -10.58 -13.35
N LEU A 485 -19.09 -11.24 -14.04
CA LEU A 485 -19.43 -12.66 -13.84
C LEU A 485 -18.73 -13.60 -14.84
N ALA A 486 -18.39 -13.10 -16.02
CA ALA A 486 -17.80 -13.87 -17.12
C ALA A 486 -16.36 -13.45 -17.37
N GLY A 487 -15.57 -14.30 -18.04
CA GLY A 487 -14.14 -14.07 -18.22
C GLY A 487 -13.39 -14.36 -16.93
N PHE A 488 -12.62 -13.38 -16.43
CA PHE A 488 -12.01 -13.43 -15.10
C PHE A 488 -13.01 -12.84 -14.09
N PRO A 489 -13.72 -13.64 -13.26
CA PRO A 489 -14.72 -13.09 -12.36
C PRO A 489 -14.06 -12.12 -11.38
N PHE A 490 -14.72 -10.97 -11.17
CA PHE A 490 -14.24 -9.97 -10.22
C PHE A 490 -15.34 -9.68 -9.21
N TYR A 491 -15.00 -9.82 -7.94
CA TYR A 491 -15.82 -9.45 -6.81
C TYR A 491 -14.94 -8.85 -5.73
N TYR A 492 -15.56 -8.05 -4.86
CA TYR A 492 -14.91 -7.51 -3.67
C TYR A 492 -15.91 -7.55 -2.51
N ARG A 493 -15.40 -7.52 -1.29
CA ARG A 493 -16.21 -7.54 -0.07
C ARG A 493 -15.97 -6.26 0.69
N GLN A 494 -17.00 -5.72 1.32
CA GLN A 494 -16.85 -4.58 2.21
C GLN A 494 -17.66 -4.82 3.48
N TYR A 495 -17.00 -4.67 4.62
CA TYR A 495 -17.65 -4.51 5.92
C TYR A 495 -17.78 -3.01 6.20
N ARG A 496 -19.02 -2.55 6.23
CA ARG A 496 -19.39 -1.15 6.32
C ARG A 496 -20.03 -0.87 7.67
N ILE A 497 -19.78 0.34 8.16
CA ILE A 497 -20.64 0.99 9.15
C ILE A 497 -21.46 2.02 8.38
N SER A 498 -22.78 2.02 8.55
CA SER A 498 -23.67 2.96 7.85
C SER A 498 -24.61 3.67 8.81
N VAL A 499 -24.87 4.94 8.53
CA VAL A 499 -25.90 5.75 9.18
C VAL A 499 -26.87 6.25 8.12
N GLY A 500 -28.15 6.32 8.45
CA GLY A 500 -29.17 6.75 7.51
C GLY A 500 -30.28 7.55 8.15
N ILE A 501 -31.11 8.12 7.27
CA ILE A 501 -32.32 8.85 7.59
C ILE A 501 -33.45 8.32 6.70
N GLU A 502 -34.59 8.08 7.33
CA GLU A 502 -35.84 7.74 6.66
C GLU A 502 -36.84 8.86 6.89
N VAL A 503 -37.50 9.31 5.83
CA VAL A 503 -38.50 10.37 5.88
C VAL A 503 -39.80 9.87 5.28
N ALA A 504 -40.86 9.77 6.07
CA ALA A 504 -42.19 9.37 5.60
C ALA A 504 -42.69 10.31 4.49
N LEU A 505 -43.30 9.73 3.45
CA LEU A 505 -43.82 10.43 2.28
C LEU A 505 -45.32 10.71 2.37
#